data_AF-A0A9W7IBJ2-F1
#
_entry.id   AF-A0A9W7IBJ2-F1
#
_cell.length_a   1.000
_cell.length_b   1.000
_cell.length_c   1.000
_cell.angle_alpha   90.00
_cell.angle_beta   90.00
_cell.angle_gamma   90.00
#
_symmetry.space_group_name_H-M   'P 1'
#
loop_
_entity.id
_entity.type
_entity.pdbx_description
1 polymer ?
#
loop_
_entity_poly.entity_id
_entity_poly.type
_entity_poly.pdbx_seq_one_letter_code
_entity_poly.pdbx_strand_id
1 'polypeptide(L)'
;MNRTLIERVRCLLSDAKLPRSFWAEALNTVTHVINLSPSVPLRGDVPDRVWFGKYVSYDHLRVFGCKAFVHKKLVRSRDVIFVKD
;
A
#
# COMPACT_ATOMS: atom_id res chain seq x y z
N MET A 1 18.87 -3.02 4.31
CA MET A 1 17.50 -2.70 3.84
C MET A 1 16.43 -3.59 4.46
N ASN A 2 16.63 -4.91 4.54
CA ASN A 2 15.61 -5.84 5.07
C ASN A 2 15.08 -5.50 6.48
N ARG A 3 15.97 -5.14 7.42
CA ARG A 3 15.56 -4.69 8.76
C ARG A 3 14.63 -3.47 8.70
N THR A 4 15.01 -2.45 7.91
CA THR A 4 14.21 -1.23 7.73
C THR A 4 12.82 -1.52 7.17
N LEU A 5 12.71 -2.44 6.20
CA LEU A 5 11.42 -2.84 5.63
C LEU A 5 10.53 -3.47 6.69
N ILE A 6 11.06 -4.44 7.45
CA ILE A 6 10.29 -5.15 8.48
C ILE A 6 9.81 -4.19 9.58
N GLU A 7 10.67 -3.29 10.06
CA GLU A 7 10.29 -2.31 11.09
C GLU A 7 9.22 -1.35 10.59
N ARG A 8 9.34 -0.85 9.35
CA ARG A 8 8.31 0.02 8.75
C ARG A 8 6.98 -0.71 8.54
N VAL A 9 7.00 -1.97 8.11
CA VAL A 9 5.77 -2.78 7.97
C VAL A 9 5.07 -2.98 9.32
N ARG A 10 5.83 -3.30 10.37
CA ARG A 10 5.28 -3.43 11.73
C ARG A 10 4.66 -2.10 12.21
N CYS A 11 5.37 -1.00 11.99
CA CYS A 11 4.87 0.34 12.31
C CYS A 11 3.56 0.65 11.58
N LEU A 12 3.51 0.42 10.26
CA LEU A 12 2.35 0.70 9.42
C LEU A 12 1.10 -0.10 9.83
N LEU A 13 1.28 -1.40 10.13
CA LEU A 13 0.20 -2.26 10.61
C LEU A 13 -0.30 -1.85 12.01
N SER A 14 0.64 -1.48 12.90
CA SER A 14 0.32 -1.04 14.25
C SER A 14 -0.46 0.27 14.25
N ASP A 15 -0.03 1.24 13.43
CA ASP A 15 -0.67 2.56 13.30
C ASP A 15 -2.09 2.43 12.72
N ALA A 16 -2.24 1.66 11.64
CA ALA A 16 -3.54 1.42 11.01
C ALA A 16 -4.46 0.47 11.80
N LYS A 17 -3.98 -0.14 12.89
CA LYS A 17 -4.68 -1.18 13.67
C LYS A 17 -5.19 -2.33 12.80
N LEU A 18 -4.41 -2.72 11.80
CA LEU A 18 -4.77 -3.80 10.86
C LEU A 18 -4.13 -5.14 11.26
N PRO A 19 -4.82 -6.26 11.00
CA PRO A 19 -4.28 -7.58 11.29
C PRO A 19 -3.10 -7.93 10.39
N ARG A 20 -2.28 -8.88 10.84
CA ARG A 20 -1.09 -9.36 10.10
C ARG A 20 -1.41 -9.95 8.72
N SER A 21 -2.67 -10.28 8.43
CA SER A 21 -3.09 -10.68 7.09
C SER A 21 -2.82 -9.61 6.02
N PHE A 22 -2.71 -8.34 6.40
CA PHE A 22 -2.36 -7.23 5.50
C PHE A 22 -0.85 -7.05 5.30
N TRP A 23 -0.01 -7.96 5.80
CA TRP A 23 1.45 -7.81 5.76
C TRP A 23 2.00 -7.60 4.35
N ALA A 24 1.49 -8.33 3.35
CA ALA A 24 1.93 -8.17 1.96
C ALA A 24 1.62 -6.77 1.42
N GLU A 25 0.43 -6.24 1.70
CA GLU A 25 0.01 -4.90 1.29
C GLU A 25 0.81 -3.80 2.00
N ALA A 26 1.08 -3.99 3.29
CA ALA A 26 1.94 -3.10 4.06
C ALA A 26 3.37 -3.08 3.52
N LEU A 27 3.94 -4.23 3.18
CA LEU A 27 5.27 -4.33 2.58
C LEU A 27 5.33 -3.63 1.22
N ASN A 28 4.31 -3.84 0.39
CA ASN A 28 4.21 -3.18 -0.91
C ASN A 28 4.17 -1.65 -0.73
N THR A 29 3.32 -1.17 0.17
CA THR A 29 3.20 0.26 0.50
C THR A 29 4.53 0.84 1.00
N VAL A 30 5.21 0.17 1.93
CA VAL A 30 6.51 0.62 2.46
C VAL A 30 7.57 0.71 1.34
N THR A 31 7.64 -0.30 0.48
CA THR A 31 8.61 -0.35 -0.63
C THR A 31 8.32 0.75 -1.63
N HIS A 32 7.05 0.93 -1.98
CA HIS A 32 6.60 2.00 -2.87
C HIS A 32 6.97 3.38 -2.33
N VAL A 33 6.64 3.67 -1.07
CA VAL A 33 6.99 4.95 -0.43
C VAL A 33 8.50 5.17 -0.38
N ILE A 34 9.30 4.14 -0.11
CA ILE A 34 10.78 4.25 -0.15
C ILE A 34 11.26 4.65 -1.55
N ASN A 35 10.72 4.06 -2.60
CA ASN A 35 11.12 4.37 -3.97
C ASN A 35 10.67 5.77 -4.43
N LEU A 36 9.60 6.31 -3.82
CA LEU A 36 9.11 7.67 -4.06
C LEU A 36 9.72 8.72 -3.12
N SER A 37 10.52 8.31 -2.13
CA SER A 37 11.13 9.22 -1.17
C SER A 37 12.50 9.72 -1.63
N PRO A 38 12.88 10.98 -1.34
CA PRO A 38 14.23 11.47 -1.53
C PRO A 38 15.27 10.56 -0.84
N SER A 39 16.36 10.26 -1.54
CA SER A 39 17.38 9.33 -1.09
C SER A 39 18.74 10.02 -0.97
N VAL A 40 19.38 9.88 0.20
CA VAL A 40 20.71 10.49 0.48
C VAL A 40 21.79 10.01 -0.50
N PRO A 41 21.92 8.69 -0.80
CA PRO A 41 22.84 8.21 -1.84
C PRO A 41 22.62 8.84 -3.21
N LEU A 42 21.41 9.31 -3.51
CA LEU A 42 21.06 9.98 -4.76
C LEU A 42 21.09 11.50 -4.64
N ARG A 43 21.77 12.06 -3.62
CA ARG A 43 21.86 13.52 -3.38
C ARG A 43 20.49 14.20 -3.24
N GLY A 44 19.51 13.50 -2.67
CA GLY A 44 18.14 13.97 -2.54
C GLY A 44 17.26 13.71 -3.75
N ASP A 45 17.76 13.05 -4.80
CA ASP A 45 16.93 12.53 -5.89
C ASP A 45 16.04 11.36 -5.41
N VAL A 46 14.99 11.09 -6.16
CA VAL A 46 13.99 10.06 -5.90
C VAL A 46 14.34 8.82 -6.72
N PRO A 47 14.49 7.62 -6.10
CA PRO A 47 14.87 6.40 -6.81
C PRO A 47 14.01 6.10 -8.04
N ASP A 48 12.69 6.26 -7.94
CA ASP A 48 11.76 6.01 -9.05
C ASP A 48 12.02 6.94 -10.25
N ARG A 49 12.31 8.21 -9.99
CA ARG A 49 12.70 9.19 -11.02
C ARG A 49 14.01 8.80 -11.69
N VAL A 50 15.02 8.44 -10.91
CA VAL A 50 16.34 8.04 -11.42
C VAL A 50 16.24 6.78 -12.26
N TRP A 51 15.41 5.83 -11.85
CA TRP A 51 15.28 4.54 -12.52
C TRP A 51 14.49 4.61 -13.83
N PHE A 52 13.39 5.37 -13.85
CA PHE A 52 12.49 5.43 -15.00
C PHE A 52 12.59 6.70 -15.84
N GLY A 53 13.36 7.70 -15.38
CA GLY A 53 13.54 8.98 -16.08
C GLY A 53 12.27 9.84 -16.16
N LYS A 54 11.26 9.57 -15.32
CA LYS A 54 9.97 10.26 -15.33
C LYS A 54 9.78 11.09 -14.06
N TYR A 55 9.01 12.16 -14.17
CA TYR A 55 8.56 12.90 -13.00
C TYR A 55 7.63 12.03 -12.15
N VAL A 56 7.79 12.14 -10.84
CA VAL A 56 7.00 11.40 -9.85
C VAL A 56 5.81 12.25 -9.45
N SER A 57 4.59 11.72 -9.59
CA SER A 57 3.40 12.30 -8.94
C SER A 57 3.23 11.66 -7.57
N TYR A 58 2.66 12.42 -6.63
CA TYR A 58 2.32 11.96 -5.28
C TYR A 58 0.80 11.97 -5.03
N ASP A 59 0.01 12.39 -6.02
CA ASP A 59 -1.43 12.64 -5.87
C ASP A 59 -2.23 11.35 -5.63
N HIS A 60 -1.68 10.22 -6.05
CA HIS A 60 -2.26 8.89 -5.83
C HIS A 60 -1.97 8.32 -4.44
N LEU A 61 -1.07 8.92 -3.66
CA LEU A 61 -0.76 8.41 -2.33
C LEU A 61 -1.95 8.58 -1.38
N ARG A 62 -2.20 7.53 -0.60
CA ARG A 62 -3.24 7.49 0.42
C ARG A 62 -2.66 6.96 1.72
N VAL A 63 -3.25 7.38 2.84
CA VAL A 63 -2.89 6.86 4.16
C VAL A 63 -3.20 5.37 4.20
N PHE A 64 -2.22 4.55 4.60
CA PHE A 64 -2.42 3.11 4.74
C PHE A 64 -3.52 2.83 5.78
N GLY A 65 -4.45 1.94 5.44
CA GLY A 65 -5.62 1.66 6.29
C GLY A 65 -6.75 2.70 6.22
N CYS A 66 -6.70 3.64 5.27
CA CYS A 66 -7.85 4.52 5.02
C CYS A 66 -9.08 3.72 4.55
N LYS A 67 -10.28 4.30 4.75
CA LYS A 67 -11.52 3.71 4.23
C LYS A 67 -11.46 3.60 2.70
N ALA A 68 -11.82 2.44 2.17
CA ALA A 68 -11.90 2.17 0.74
C ALA A 68 -13.26 1.57 0.38
N PHE A 69 -13.72 1.83 -0.85
CA PHE A 69 -14.94 1.27 -1.39
C PHE A 69 -14.60 0.12 -2.33
N VAL A 70 -15.25 -1.03 -2.12
CA VAL A 70 -15.09 -2.20 -3.00
C VAL A 70 -16.33 -2.33 -3.86
N HIS A 71 -16.16 -2.30 -5.19
CA HIS A 71 -17.24 -2.59 -6.11
C HIS A 71 -17.53 -4.10 -6.11
N LYS A 72 -18.59 -4.52 -5.42
CA LYS A 72 -19.08 -5.89 -5.49
C LYS A 72 -20.01 -6.05 -6.69
N LYS A 73 -19.57 -6.82 -7.69
CA LYS A 73 -20.48 -7.25 -8.77
C LYS A 73 -21.58 -8.12 -8.13
N LEU A 74 -22.83 -7.70 -8.26
CA LEU A 74 -23.97 -8.54 -7.92
C LEU A 74 -24.02 -9.68 -8.94
N VAL A 75 -23.51 -10.84 -8.57
CA VAL A 75 -23.80 -12.07 -9.30
C VAL A 75 -25.25 -12.42 -8.95
N ARG A 76 -26.19 -12.02 -9.80
CA ARG A 76 -27.56 -12.54 -9.76
C ARG A 76 -27.51 -14.00 -10.23
N SER A 77 -27.33 -14.93 -9.30
CA SER A 77 -27.79 -16.31 -9.53
C SER A 77 -29.31 -16.23 -9.70
N ARG A 78 -29.85 -16.82 -10.76
CA ARG A 78 -31.31 -16.83 -10.97
C ARG A 78 -32.06 -17.60 -9.90
N ASP A 79 -31.36 -18.38 -9.07
CA ASP A 79 -31.95 -19.18 -8.02
C ASP A 79 -31.06 -19.11 -6.76
N VAL A 80 -31.73 -19.07 -5.59
CA VAL A 80 -31.21 -19.10 -4.20
C VAL A 80 -31.04 -17.74 -3.50
N ILE A 81 -31.95 -17.47 -2.55
CA ILE A 81 -31.87 -16.43 -1.52
C ILE A 81 -31.01 -16.99 -0.37
N PHE A 82 -29.84 -16.40 -0.13
CA PHE A 82 -29.10 -16.66 1.11
C PHE A 82 -29.58 -15.67 2.17
N VAL A 83 -30.46 -16.13 3.06
CA VAL A 83 -30.67 -15.47 4.37
C VAL A 83 -29.38 -15.68 5.16
N LYS A 84 -28.78 -14.61 5.64
CA LYS A 84 -27.61 -14.67 6.51
C LYS A 84 -27.99 -14.02 7.83
N ASP A 85 -27.98 -14.82 8.89
CA ASP A 85 -28.13 -14.39 10.29
C ASP A 85 -27.05 -13.38 10.68
#